data_AF-K2BFT2-F1
#
_entry.id   AF-K2BFT2-F1
#
_cell.length_a   1.000
_cell.length_b   1.000
_cell.length_c   1.000
_cell.angle_alpha   90.00
_cell.angle_beta   90.00
_cell.angle_gamma   90.00
#
_symmetry.space_group_name_H-M   'P 1'
#
loop_
_entity.id
_entity.type
_entity.pdbx_description
1 polymer ?
#
loop_
_entity_poly.entity_id
_entity_poly.type
_entity_poly.pdbx_seq_one_letter_code
_entity_poly.pdbx_strand_id
1 'polypeptide(L)'
;MIDHGSPLWNYLSDQERILADDGAFLIADSEIHKDQDPTDYSYLVFPYAKLYEGFLKDLFRDLGIIEEREYRSNHFRIGKVLSPNLARRLGKRSAYEQICNQYSAELAETLWHAWKEGRNLVFHYFPADFRLLSKEQALSCITTLIHAMEICVTRTNVQRR
;
A
#
# COMPACT_ATOMS: atom_id res chain seq x y z
N MET A 1 -4.01 -13.39 2.32
CA MET A 1 -3.48 -12.96 3.63
C MET A 1 -1.96 -12.99 3.55
N ILE A 2 -1.25 -12.19 4.35
CA ILE A 2 0.22 -12.23 4.35
C ILE A 2 0.68 -13.45 5.14
N ASP A 3 1.42 -14.35 4.51
CA ASP A 3 1.90 -15.56 5.17
C ASP A 3 3.00 -15.24 6.19
N HIS A 4 2.85 -15.72 7.43
CA HIS A 4 3.88 -15.57 8.46
C HIS A 4 5.18 -16.26 8.02
N GLY A 5 6.30 -15.55 8.16
CA GLY A 5 7.62 -16.04 7.76
C GLY A 5 7.93 -15.89 6.26
N SER A 6 6.98 -15.40 5.45
CA SER A 6 7.26 -15.01 4.07
C SER A 6 8.31 -13.88 4.01
N PRO A 7 8.99 -13.68 2.87
CA PRO A 7 9.92 -12.56 2.69
C PRO A 7 9.28 -11.21 3.03
N LEU A 8 8.03 -11.00 2.60
CA LEU A 8 7.26 -9.80 2.95
C LEU A 8 7.07 -9.69 4.46
N TRP A 9 6.57 -10.73 5.12
CA TRP A 9 6.36 -10.72 6.58
C TRP A 9 7.63 -10.39 7.36
N ASN A 10 8.75 -10.98 6.96
CA ASN A 10 10.04 -10.74 7.60
C ASN A 10 10.54 -9.32 7.36
N TYR A 11 10.20 -8.73 6.22
CA TYR A 11 10.48 -7.33 5.91
C TYR A 11 9.53 -6.34 6.61
N LEU A 12 8.30 -6.70 7.00
CA LEU A 12 7.37 -5.78 7.70
C LEU A 12 7.79 -5.52 9.15
N SER A 13 7.52 -4.30 9.65
CA SER A 13 7.85 -3.87 11.01
C SER A 13 6.85 -4.45 11.98
N ASP A 14 7.14 -4.39 13.28
CA ASP A 14 6.21 -4.91 14.28
C ASP A 14 4.86 -4.16 14.21
N GLN A 15 4.88 -2.85 13.96
CA GLN A 15 3.65 -2.06 13.79
C GLN A 15 2.90 -2.43 12.51
N GLU A 16 3.59 -2.73 11.41
CA GLU A 16 2.96 -3.15 10.15
C GLU A 16 2.39 -4.56 10.24
N ARG A 17 3.06 -5.47 10.96
CA ARG A 17 2.56 -6.82 11.24
C ARG A 17 1.28 -6.77 12.07
N ILE A 18 1.22 -5.89 13.09
CA ILE A 18 -0.02 -5.65 13.84
C ILE A 18 -1.15 -5.22 12.91
N LEU A 19 -0.90 -4.31 11.95
CA LEU A 19 -1.92 -3.90 10.98
C LEU A 19 -2.35 -5.04 10.04
N ALA A 20 -1.44 -5.94 9.68
CA ALA A 20 -1.76 -7.12 8.89
C ALA A 20 -2.69 -8.07 9.65
N ASP A 21 -2.37 -8.32 10.92
CA ASP A 21 -3.15 -9.19 11.81
C ASP A 21 -4.53 -8.58 12.12
N ASP A 22 -4.59 -7.26 12.39
CA ASP A 22 -5.87 -6.55 12.57
C ASP A 22 -6.73 -6.65 11.31
N GLY A 23 -6.13 -6.51 10.13
CA GLY A 23 -6.82 -6.69 8.85
C GLY A 23 -7.32 -8.12 8.65
N ALA A 24 -6.53 -9.13 9.03
CA ALA A 24 -6.93 -10.54 9.03
C ALA A 24 -8.16 -10.77 9.90
N PHE A 25 -8.11 -10.22 11.12
CA PHE A 25 -9.15 -10.32 12.11
C PHE A 25 -10.46 -9.71 11.60
N LEU A 26 -10.42 -8.48 11.06
CA LEU A 26 -11.62 -7.80 10.55
C LEU A 26 -12.27 -8.56 9.38
N ILE A 27 -11.47 -9.16 8.49
CA ILE A 27 -11.99 -9.99 7.41
C ILE A 27 -12.72 -11.20 8.00
N ALA A 28 -12.09 -11.92 8.93
CA ALA A 28 -12.69 -13.09 9.56
C ALA A 28 -13.97 -12.73 10.34
N ASP A 29 -13.95 -11.65 11.11
CA ASP A 29 -15.09 -11.15 11.88
C ASP A 29 -16.28 -10.80 10.99
N SER A 30 -16.02 -10.21 9.81
CA SER A 30 -17.05 -9.88 8.82
C SER A 30 -17.77 -11.11 8.22
N GLU A 31 -17.29 -12.33 8.43
CA GLU A 31 -17.96 -13.57 8.01
C GLU A 31 -18.90 -14.14 9.10
N ILE A 32 -18.74 -13.69 10.35
CA ILE A 32 -19.42 -14.26 11.52
C ILE A 32 -20.78 -13.59 11.75
N HIS A 33 -20.85 -12.26 11.60
CA HIS A 33 -22.05 -11.48 11.90
C HIS A 33 -22.93 -11.30 10.65
N LYS A 34 -24.03 -12.05 10.56
CA LYS A 34 -24.96 -12.05 9.40
C LYS A 34 -26.27 -11.32 9.64
N ASP A 35 -26.45 -10.70 10.80
CA ASP A 35 -27.73 -10.07 11.15
C ASP A 35 -28.05 -8.87 10.24
N GLN A 36 -27.02 -8.12 9.81
CA GLN A 36 -27.12 -7.11 8.76
C GLN A 36 -25.74 -6.85 8.13
N ASP A 37 -25.62 -7.10 6.82
CA ASP A 37 -24.39 -6.81 6.08
C ASP A 37 -24.21 -5.29 5.88
N PRO A 38 -22.99 -4.76 6.08
CA PRO A 38 -22.65 -3.41 5.65
C PRO A 38 -22.88 -3.22 4.15
N THR A 39 -23.32 -2.02 3.75
CA THR A 39 -23.40 -1.64 2.34
C THR A 39 -22.05 -1.20 1.77
N ASP A 40 -21.09 -0.88 2.64
CA ASP A 40 -19.72 -0.50 2.28
C ASP A 40 -18.71 -1.31 3.09
N TYR A 41 -17.86 -2.04 2.39
CA TYR A 41 -16.78 -2.84 2.96
C TYR A 41 -15.42 -2.14 2.91
N SER A 42 -15.38 -0.85 2.55
CA SER A 42 -14.15 -0.04 2.53
C SER A 42 -13.36 -0.12 3.85
N TYR A 43 -14.05 -0.28 4.99
CA TYR A 43 -13.42 -0.42 6.31
C TYR A 43 -12.47 -1.62 6.41
N LEU A 44 -12.72 -2.71 5.67
CA LEU A 44 -11.83 -3.89 5.64
C LEU A 44 -10.47 -3.55 5.01
N VAL A 45 -10.43 -2.59 4.10
CA VAL A 45 -9.21 -2.20 3.38
C VAL A 45 -8.33 -1.30 4.25
N PHE A 46 -8.88 -0.63 5.27
CA PHE A 46 -8.17 0.42 6.02
C PHE A 46 -6.87 -0.03 6.69
N PRO A 47 -6.81 -1.19 7.40
CA PRO A 47 -5.55 -1.65 7.99
C PRO A 47 -4.47 -1.89 6.92
N TYR A 48 -4.84 -2.50 5.80
CA TYR A 48 -3.93 -2.76 4.69
C TYR A 48 -3.49 -1.52 3.93
N ALA A 49 -4.39 -0.53 3.75
CA ALA A 49 -4.04 0.74 3.14
C ALA A 49 -3.02 1.50 4.00
N LYS A 50 -3.20 1.46 5.33
CA LYS A 50 -2.27 2.07 6.29
C LYS A 50 -0.93 1.33 6.34
N LEU A 51 -0.98 -0.01 6.35
CA LEU A 51 0.20 -0.87 6.25
C LEU A 51 0.98 -0.54 4.98
N TYR A 52 0.31 -0.49 3.82
CA TYR A 52 0.94 -0.23 2.53
C TYR A 52 1.60 1.15 2.46
N GLU A 53 0.99 2.18 3.05
CA GLU A 53 1.60 3.51 3.16
C GLU A 53 2.88 3.48 4.02
N GLY A 54 2.87 2.75 5.14
CA GLY A 54 4.04 2.51 5.97
C GLY A 54 5.14 1.77 5.20
N PHE A 55 4.76 0.67 4.55
CA PHE A 55 5.66 -0.18 3.78
C PHE A 55 6.38 0.60 2.70
N LEU A 56 5.65 1.41 1.92
CA LEU A 56 6.26 2.24 0.87
C LEU A 56 7.25 3.26 1.44
N LYS A 57 6.97 3.77 2.64
CA LYS A 57 7.84 4.74 3.31
C LYS A 57 9.13 4.10 3.81
N ASP A 58 9.03 2.92 4.43
CA ASP A 58 10.17 2.09 4.84
C ASP A 58 10.98 1.68 3.60
N LEU A 59 10.31 1.15 2.57
CA LEU A 59 10.92 0.76 1.30
C LEU A 59 11.73 1.89 0.66
N PHE A 60 11.14 3.08 0.53
CA PHE A 60 11.85 4.19 -0.12
C PHE A 60 13.09 4.61 0.67
N ARG A 61 13.05 4.53 2.00
CA ARG A 61 14.24 4.80 2.83
C ARG A 61 15.29 3.71 2.65
N ASP A 62 14.88 2.45 2.69
CA ASP A 62 15.78 1.31 2.69
C ASP A 62 16.41 1.06 1.30
N LEU A 63 15.75 1.52 0.23
CA LEU A 63 16.30 1.62 -1.12
C LEU A 63 17.13 2.90 -1.37
N GLY A 64 17.17 3.84 -0.42
CA GLY A 64 17.89 5.12 -0.57
C GLY A 64 17.23 6.10 -1.55
N ILE A 65 15.93 5.91 -1.83
CA ILE A 65 15.11 6.82 -2.65
C ILE A 65 14.78 8.10 -1.87
N ILE A 66 14.61 7.97 -0.56
CA ILE A 66 14.43 9.09 0.37
C ILE A 66 15.43 9.02 1.52
N GLU A 67 15.74 10.17 2.10
CA GLU A 67 16.60 10.29 3.26
C GLU A 67 15.80 10.23 4.58
N GLU A 68 16.52 10.06 5.70
CA GLU A 68 15.93 10.01 7.04
C GLU A 68 15.10 11.27 7.38
N ARG A 69 15.49 12.43 6.84
CA ARG A 69 14.73 13.68 7.01
C ARG A 69 13.33 13.59 6.40
N GLU A 70 13.21 12.97 5.23
CA GLU A 70 11.94 12.79 4.53
C GLU A 70 11.12 11.68 5.20
N TYR A 71 11.79 10.61 5.63
CA TYR A 71 11.18 9.54 6.41
C TYR A 71 10.50 10.07 7.69
N ARG A 72 11.13 10.98 8.43
CA ARG A 72 10.54 11.58 9.64
C ARG A 72 9.57 12.72 9.38
N SER A 73 9.44 13.19 8.14
CA SER A 73 8.65 14.37 7.84
C SER A 73 7.15 14.07 7.81
N ASN A 74 6.37 14.90 8.51
CA ASN A 74 4.91 14.93 8.41
C ASN A 74 4.39 15.54 7.10
N HIS A 75 5.29 16.15 6.31
CA HIS A 75 4.96 16.78 5.03
C HIS A 75 5.29 15.89 3.82
N PHE A 76 6.03 14.80 4.03
CA PHE A 76 6.33 13.85 2.96
C PHE A 76 5.06 13.08 2.58
N ARG A 77 4.76 13.00 1.29
CA ARG A 77 3.53 12.39 0.76
C ARG A 77 3.87 11.34 -0.28
N ILE A 78 3.63 10.07 0.05
CA ILE A 78 3.86 8.91 -0.82
C ILE A 78 3.17 9.11 -2.18
N GLY A 79 1.86 9.43 -2.17
CA GLY A 79 1.11 9.66 -3.40
C GLY A 79 1.67 10.75 -4.31
N LYS A 80 2.38 11.75 -3.76
CA LYS A 80 3.00 12.80 -4.58
C LYS A 80 4.24 12.29 -5.29
N VAL A 81 5.12 11.58 -4.57
CA VAL A 81 6.41 11.12 -5.11
C VAL A 81 6.30 9.87 -5.96
N LEU A 82 5.26 9.05 -5.73
CA LEU A 82 4.98 7.84 -6.48
C LEU A 82 4.09 8.09 -7.71
N SER A 83 3.59 9.32 -7.91
CA SER A 83 2.69 9.61 -9.03
C SER A 83 3.47 9.76 -10.36
N PRO A 84 3.13 8.97 -11.40
CA PRO A 84 3.71 9.13 -12.75
C PRO A 84 3.39 10.49 -13.35
N ASN A 85 2.23 11.08 -13.02
CA ASN A 85 1.84 12.41 -13.51
C ASN A 85 2.75 13.54 -12.97
N LEU A 86 3.39 13.31 -11.83
CA LEU A 86 4.29 14.27 -11.20
C LEU A 86 5.77 13.96 -11.43
N ALA A 87 6.09 12.79 -11.97
CA ALA A 87 7.45 12.31 -12.23
C ALA A 87 8.33 13.36 -12.89
N ARG A 88 7.93 13.83 -14.09
CA ARG A 88 8.68 14.86 -14.85
C ARG A 88 8.91 16.15 -14.06
N ARG A 89 7.96 16.56 -13.22
CA ARG A 89 8.09 17.79 -12.41
C ARG A 89 9.00 17.59 -11.21
N LEU A 90 9.03 16.38 -10.64
CA LEU A 90 9.82 16.04 -9.47
C LEU A 90 11.27 15.66 -9.83
N GLY A 91 11.49 15.16 -11.05
CA GLY A 91 12.78 14.68 -11.54
C GLY A 91 13.37 13.65 -10.57
N LYS A 92 14.61 13.87 -10.15
CA LYS A 92 15.32 12.99 -9.19
C LYS A 92 14.60 12.77 -7.85
N ARG A 93 13.62 13.58 -7.48
CA ARG A 93 12.80 13.41 -6.26
C ARG A 93 11.56 12.53 -6.47
N SER A 94 11.35 12.04 -7.69
CA SER A 94 10.27 11.12 -8.02
C SER A 94 10.67 9.70 -7.60
N ALA A 95 9.97 9.14 -6.62
CA ALA A 95 10.13 7.73 -6.26
C ALA A 95 9.76 6.84 -7.45
N TYR A 96 8.72 7.22 -8.19
CA TYR A 96 8.31 6.53 -9.41
C TYR A 96 9.44 6.46 -10.45
N GLU A 97 10.09 7.58 -10.80
CA GLU A 97 11.19 7.55 -11.79
C GLU A 97 12.39 6.76 -11.28
N GLN A 98 12.71 6.87 -10.00
CA GLN A 98 13.81 6.13 -9.41
C GLN A 98 13.57 4.61 -9.47
N ILE A 99 12.35 4.14 -9.17
CA ILE A 99 11.99 2.73 -9.29
C ILE A 99 12.02 2.27 -10.75
N CYS A 100 11.50 3.08 -11.68
CA CYS A 100 11.57 2.79 -13.11
C CYS A 100 13.01 2.57 -13.58
N ASN A 101 13.92 3.45 -13.15
CA ASN A 101 15.31 3.46 -13.59
C ASN A 101 16.17 2.39 -12.91
N GLN A 102 15.90 2.07 -11.64
CA GLN A 102 16.68 1.11 -10.85
C GLN A 102 16.20 -0.32 -11.01
N TYR A 103 14.89 -0.53 -11.21
CA TYR A 103 14.28 -1.85 -11.22
C TYR A 103 13.50 -2.09 -12.51
N SER A 104 12.30 -1.53 -12.64
CA SER A 104 11.52 -1.57 -13.88
C SER A 104 10.33 -0.61 -13.83
N ALA A 105 9.88 -0.16 -15.00
CA ALA A 105 8.66 0.63 -15.13
C ALA A 105 7.42 -0.15 -14.68
N GLU A 106 7.38 -1.45 -14.94
CA GLU A 106 6.32 -2.35 -14.48
C GLU A 106 6.19 -2.31 -12.94
N LEU A 107 7.31 -2.40 -12.21
CA LEU A 107 7.27 -2.37 -10.74
C LEU A 107 6.77 -1.01 -10.22
N ALA A 108 7.23 0.09 -10.82
CA ALA A 108 6.77 1.43 -10.46
C ALA A 108 5.26 1.60 -10.69
N GLU A 109 4.74 1.13 -11.82
CA GLU A 109 3.31 1.12 -12.13
C GLU A 109 2.52 0.24 -11.17
N THR A 110 3.00 -0.98 -10.85
CA THR A 110 2.35 -1.85 -9.86
C THR A 110 2.20 -1.15 -8.51
N LEU A 111 3.27 -0.52 -8.03
CA LEU A 111 3.26 0.17 -6.74
C LEU A 111 2.32 1.39 -6.74
N TRP A 112 2.36 2.18 -7.82
CA TRP A 112 1.48 3.34 -8.00
C TRP A 112 0.00 2.93 -8.09
N HIS A 113 -0.31 1.93 -8.90
CA HIS A 113 -1.67 1.43 -9.10
C HIS A 113 -2.25 0.90 -7.78
N ALA A 114 -1.50 0.09 -7.04
CA ALA A 114 -1.93 -0.40 -5.74
C ALA A 114 -2.17 0.74 -4.74
N TRP A 115 -1.30 1.76 -4.70
CA TRP A 115 -1.51 2.94 -3.86
C TRP A 115 -2.78 3.70 -4.25
N LYS A 116 -2.99 3.93 -5.55
CA LYS A 116 -4.12 4.68 -6.06
C LYS A 116 -5.44 3.96 -5.76
N GLU A 117 -5.55 2.69 -6.11
CA GLU A 117 -6.81 1.95 -5.96
C GLU A 117 -7.07 1.56 -4.51
N GLY A 118 -6.08 1.05 -3.77
CA GLY A 118 -6.27 0.53 -2.42
C GLY A 118 -6.14 1.57 -1.30
N ARG A 119 -5.50 2.72 -1.53
CA ARG A 119 -5.34 3.79 -0.53
C ARG A 119 -5.98 5.10 -0.97
N ASN A 120 -5.83 5.55 -2.22
CA ASN A 120 -6.39 6.85 -2.60
C ASN A 120 -7.92 6.77 -2.76
N LEU A 121 -8.41 5.93 -3.67
CA LEU A 121 -9.83 5.91 -4.03
C LEU A 121 -10.74 5.40 -2.91
N VAL A 122 -10.28 4.46 -2.09
CA VAL A 122 -11.01 3.96 -0.91
C VAL A 122 -11.42 5.07 0.06
N PHE A 123 -10.65 6.16 0.15
CA PHE A 123 -10.90 7.24 1.11
C PHE A 123 -11.52 8.50 0.46
N HIS A 124 -11.67 8.52 -0.86
CA HIS A 124 -12.19 9.70 -1.56
C HIS A 124 -13.69 9.57 -1.83
N TYR A 125 -14.45 10.53 -1.30
CA TYR A 125 -15.84 10.74 -1.69
C TYR A 125 -15.90 11.51 -3.01
N PHE A 126 -16.51 10.92 -4.03
CA PHE A 126 -16.78 11.58 -5.31
C PHE A 126 -18.28 11.87 -5.44
N PRO A 127 -18.72 13.15 -5.43
CA PRO A 127 -20.14 13.49 -5.48
C PRO A 127 -20.88 12.97 -6.72
N ALA A 128 -20.18 12.80 -7.84
CA ALA A 128 -20.74 12.30 -9.09
C ALA A 128 -20.58 10.78 -9.28
N ASP A 129 -19.84 10.11 -8.40
CA ASP A 129 -19.52 8.68 -8.47
C ASP A 129 -19.42 8.14 -7.04
N PHE A 130 -20.58 7.97 -6.40
CA PHE A 130 -20.64 7.45 -5.03
C PHE A 130 -20.22 5.98 -5.04
N ARG A 131 -18.96 5.74 -4.69
CA ARG A 131 -18.36 4.40 -4.67
C ARG A 131 -18.50 3.78 -3.30
N LEU A 132 -19.30 2.72 -3.25
CA LEU A 132 -19.29 1.75 -2.16
C LEU A 132 -18.46 0.55 -2.62
N LEU A 133 -17.70 -0.06 -1.72
CA LEU A 133 -17.06 -1.34 -2.03
C LEU A 133 -17.94 -2.48 -1.54
N SER A 134 -18.24 -3.42 -2.44
CA SER A 134 -18.68 -4.74 -2.04
C SER A 134 -17.56 -5.45 -1.27
N LYS A 135 -17.92 -6.49 -0.51
CA LYS A 135 -16.94 -7.32 0.20
C LYS A 135 -15.87 -7.87 -0.75
N GLU A 136 -16.28 -8.38 -1.90
CA GLU A 136 -15.40 -8.91 -2.95
C GLU A 136 -14.45 -7.83 -3.49
N GLN A 137 -14.95 -6.61 -3.72
CA GLN A 137 -14.11 -5.50 -4.16
C GLN A 137 -13.09 -5.10 -3.09
N ALA A 138 -13.49 -5.05 -1.82
CA ALA A 138 -12.58 -4.78 -0.71
C ALA A 138 -11.48 -5.85 -0.61
N LEU A 139 -11.83 -7.15 -0.70
CA LEU A 139 -10.85 -8.24 -0.69
C LEU A 139 -9.91 -8.20 -1.90
N SER A 140 -10.40 -7.81 -3.08
CA SER A 140 -9.59 -7.61 -4.27
C SER A 140 -8.58 -6.45 -4.09
N CYS A 141 -9.03 -5.33 -3.50
CA CYS A 141 -8.13 -4.23 -3.14
C CYS A 141 -7.03 -4.69 -2.16
N ILE A 142 -7.39 -5.42 -1.11
CA ILE A 142 -6.43 -5.97 -0.13
C ILE A 142 -5.42 -6.90 -0.81
N THR A 143 -5.90 -7.79 -1.68
CA THR A 143 -5.03 -8.71 -2.43
C THR A 143 -4.06 -7.94 -3.33
N THR A 144 -4.52 -6.88 -3.98
CA THR A 144 -3.69 -6.01 -4.83
C THR A 144 -2.59 -5.31 -4.01
N LEU A 145 -2.91 -4.80 -2.82
CA LEU A 145 -1.94 -4.18 -1.92
C LEU A 145 -0.89 -5.20 -1.46
N ILE A 146 -1.32 -6.39 -1.01
CA ILE A 146 -0.41 -7.45 -0.57
C ILE A 146 0.53 -7.86 -1.71
N HIS A 147 -0.03 -8.15 -2.89
CA HIS A 147 0.72 -8.59 -4.05
C HIS A 147 1.78 -7.58 -4.49
N ALA A 148 1.44 -6.28 -4.48
CA ALA A 148 2.38 -5.22 -4.80
C ALA A 148 3.59 -5.19 -3.85
N MET A 149 3.36 -5.41 -2.54
CA MET A 149 4.44 -5.50 -1.56
C MET A 149 5.29 -6.76 -1.75
N GLU A 150 4.66 -7.93 -1.98
CA GLU A 150 5.35 -9.21 -2.19
C GLU A 150 6.27 -9.17 -3.41
N ILE A 151 5.74 -8.71 -4.56
CA ILE A 151 6.53 -8.52 -5.78
C ILE A 151 7.69 -7.57 -5.50
N CYS A 152 7.43 -6.47 -4.80
CA CYS A 152 8.45 -5.47 -4.54
C CYS A 152 9.60 -6.02 -3.68
N VAL A 153 9.30 -6.68 -2.56
CA VAL A 153 10.32 -7.30 -1.70
C VAL A 153 11.12 -8.33 -2.50
N THR A 154 10.46 -9.15 -3.30
CA THR A 154 11.11 -10.19 -4.11
C THR A 154 12.01 -9.60 -5.20
N ARG A 155 11.53 -8.60 -5.96
CA ARG A 155 12.28 -8.04 -7.09
C ARG A 155 13.43 -7.13 -6.66
N THR A 156 13.29 -6.47 -5.50
CA THR A 156 14.32 -5.55 -5.00
C THR A 156 15.33 -6.21 -4.08
N ASN A 157 15.01 -7.38 -3.51
CA ASN A 157 15.76 -8.03 -2.44
C ASN A 157 16.06 -7.10 -1.25
N VAL A 158 15.18 -6.10 -1.03
CA VAL A 158 15.35 -5.09 0.01
C VAL A 158 15.51 -5.75 1.37
N GLN A 159 16.48 -5.25 2.14
CA GLN A 159 16.69 -5.63 3.53
C GLN A 159 16.35 -4.42 4.39
N ARG A 160 15.67 -4.66 5.51
CA ARG A 160 15.38 -3.59 6.46
C ARG A 160 16.70 -3.04 7.03
N ARG A 161 16.83 -1.72 7.04
CA ARG A 161 17.97 -1.00 7.63
C ARG A 161 17.76 -0.68 9.11
#